data_AF-A0A851GHS6-F1
#
_entry.id   AF-A0A851GHS6-F1
#
_cell.length_a   1.000
_cell.length_b   1.000
_cell.length_c   1.000
_cell.angle_alpha   90.00
_cell.angle_beta   90.00
_cell.angle_gamma   90.00
#
_symmetry.space_group_name_H-M   'P 1'
#
loop_
_entity.id
_entity.type
_entity.pdbx_description
1 polymer ?
#
loop_
_entity_poly.entity_id
_entity_poly.type
_entity_poly.pdbx_seq_one_letter_code
_entity_poly.pdbx_strand_id
1 'polypeptide(L)'
;MTYASLTALAITAQAQAVTVNIDFGATGQVAPNPTSGTTSEFGQVWNAVEGVNGANTPAGTTTLSGPLVDSTGAATIVTLDMAWTNATGLDFSRFWDLHPADRDGDYVAIRGDSGGVFNTFTLKGLEENAKYNLTVWANNPGGTDFRVNGGSTVNVIGSTNSSAVNDSTAYTFHGVTANESGAIAMDWGHIDAPATANTWAGFTSMSITAVPEPTSAALLGLGGLSLILHRRK
;
A
#
# COMPACT_ATOMS: atom_id res chain seq x y z
N MET A 1 -58.79 -1.55 -4.69
CA MET A 1 -57.67 -0.59 -4.80
C MET A 1 -56.51 -1.15 -4.01
N THR A 2 -55.54 -1.74 -4.70
CA THR A 2 -54.48 -2.52 -4.07
C THR A 2 -53.17 -1.78 -4.36
N TYR A 3 -52.63 -1.12 -3.35
CA TYR A 3 -51.33 -0.44 -3.43
C TYR A 3 -50.24 -1.51 -3.45
N ALA A 4 -49.76 -1.89 -4.64
CA ALA A 4 -48.58 -2.72 -4.78
C ALA A 4 -47.34 -1.88 -4.44
N SER A 5 -46.59 -2.38 -3.46
CA SER A 5 -45.34 -1.89 -2.91
C SER A 5 -44.34 -1.43 -3.98
N LEU A 6 -44.05 -0.13 -4.01
CA LEU A 6 -42.97 0.46 -4.81
C LEU A 6 -41.64 0.48 -4.01
N THR A 7 -41.39 -0.56 -3.22
CA THR A 7 -40.14 -0.79 -2.48
C THR A 7 -39.35 -1.88 -3.20
N ALA A 8 -38.88 -1.59 -4.40
CA ALA A 8 -37.93 -2.47 -5.08
C ALA A 8 -36.96 -1.65 -5.94
N LEU A 9 -35.68 -1.99 -5.78
CA LEU A 9 -34.57 -1.68 -6.69
C LEU A 9 -33.91 -0.29 -6.60
N ALA A 10 -33.42 0.05 -5.41
CA ALA A 10 -32.16 0.78 -5.29
C ALA A 10 -31.15 -0.08 -4.50
N ILE A 11 -30.98 -1.34 -4.90
CA ILE A 11 -29.79 -2.09 -4.50
C ILE A 11 -28.70 -1.62 -5.46
N THR A 12 -28.07 -0.49 -5.15
CA THR A 12 -26.77 -0.18 -5.74
C THR A 12 -25.85 -1.29 -5.30
N ALA A 13 -25.44 -2.14 -6.24
CA ALA A 13 -24.24 -2.95 -6.06
C ALA A 13 -23.10 -1.97 -5.79
N GLN A 14 -22.73 -1.80 -4.51
CA GLN A 14 -21.39 -1.31 -4.22
C GLN A 14 -20.47 -2.38 -4.78
N ALA A 15 -19.85 -2.11 -5.93
CA ALA A 15 -18.69 -2.88 -6.34
C ALA A 15 -17.73 -2.85 -5.15
N GLN A 16 -17.43 -4.03 -4.59
CA GLN A 16 -16.45 -4.14 -3.52
C GLN A 16 -15.17 -3.48 -4.04
N ALA A 17 -14.64 -2.53 -3.29
CA ALA A 17 -13.42 -1.86 -3.67
C ALA A 17 -12.30 -2.91 -3.77
N VAL A 18 -11.74 -3.04 -4.97
CA VAL A 18 -10.66 -3.97 -5.25
C VAL A 18 -9.38 -3.41 -4.63
N THR A 19 -8.71 -4.23 -3.83
CA THR A 19 -7.47 -3.85 -3.13
C THR A 19 -6.30 -4.67 -3.67
N VAL A 20 -5.17 -4.03 -3.90
CA VAL A 20 -3.90 -4.71 -4.13
C VAL A 20 -3.09 -4.63 -2.84
N ASN A 21 -2.82 -5.79 -2.24
CA ASN A 21 -2.02 -5.90 -1.02
C ASN A 21 -0.60 -6.34 -1.39
N ILE A 22 0.39 -5.72 -0.79
CA ILE A 22 1.80 -5.99 -1.03
C ILE A 22 2.47 -6.26 0.31
N ASP A 23 3.18 -7.38 0.35
CA ASP A 23 3.90 -7.85 1.52
C ASP A 23 5.40 -7.83 1.21
N PHE A 24 6.14 -7.01 1.94
CA PHE A 24 7.61 -6.94 1.85
C PHE A 24 8.29 -7.91 2.82
N GLY A 25 7.52 -8.68 3.58
CA GLY A 25 7.98 -9.65 4.56
C GLY A 25 7.60 -11.11 4.29
N ALA A 26 6.97 -11.43 3.15
CA ALA A 26 6.57 -12.80 2.83
C ALA A 26 7.77 -13.70 2.50
N THR A 27 8.39 -14.37 3.48
CA THR A 27 9.23 -15.55 3.23
C THR A 27 8.89 -16.75 4.11
N GLY A 28 7.63 -17.16 4.05
CA GLY A 28 7.21 -18.48 4.46
C GLY A 28 7.79 -19.66 3.65
N GLN A 29 9.01 -19.61 3.09
CA GLN A 29 9.78 -20.79 2.68
C GLN A 29 11.30 -20.59 2.77
N VAL A 30 11.92 -21.38 3.65
CA VAL A 30 13.35 -21.72 3.65
C VAL A 30 13.69 -22.43 2.34
N ALA A 31 13.85 -21.69 1.25
CA ALA A 31 14.41 -22.19 0.00
C ALA A 31 15.30 -21.10 -0.61
N PRO A 32 16.46 -21.46 -1.19
CA PRO A 32 17.41 -20.48 -1.74
C PRO A 32 16.95 -19.87 -3.07
N ASN A 33 15.65 -19.70 -3.28
CA ASN A 33 15.07 -19.32 -4.56
C ASN A 33 14.03 -18.21 -4.37
N PRO A 34 14.27 -16.98 -4.86
CA PRO A 34 13.35 -15.86 -4.72
C PRO A 34 12.16 -16.11 -5.65
N THR A 35 11.11 -16.75 -5.16
CA THR A 35 9.90 -16.93 -5.95
C THR A 35 8.90 -15.86 -5.57
N SER A 36 8.95 -14.77 -6.34
CA SER A 36 7.78 -13.93 -6.67
C SER A 36 6.49 -14.76 -6.63
N GLY A 37 5.48 -14.32 -5.88
CA GLY A 37 4.27 -15.10 -5.69
C GLY A 37 3.24 -14.40 -4.82
N THR A 38 2.24 -15.16 -4.39
CA THR A 38 1.16 -14.65 -3.56
C THR A 38 1.00 -15.48 -2.30
N THR A 39 0.91 -14.82 -1.14
CA THR A 39 0.50 -15.45 0.12
C THR A 39 -0.99 -15.17 0.38
N SER A 40 -1.59 -15.95 1.26
CA SER A 40 -2.98 -15.74 1.70
C SER A 40 -2.99 -15.60 3.21
N GLU A 41 -3.33 -14.41 3.70
CA GLU A 41 -3.37 -14.10 5.13
C GLU A 41 -4.67 -13.39 5.46
N PHE A 42 -5.30 -13.78 6.57
CA PHE A 42 -6.57 -13.20 7.03
C PHE A 42 -7.68 -13.18 5.97
N GLY A 43 -7.67 -14.14 5.04
CA GLY A 43 -8.62 -14.23 3.93
C GLY A 43 -8.37 -13.24 2.79
N GLN A 44 -7.21 -12.59 2.77
CA GLN A 44 -6.78 -11.71 1.69
C GLN A 44 -5.56 -12.27 0.97
N VAL A 45 -5.47 -12.00 -0.32
CA VAL A 45 -4.29 -12.30 -1.13
C VAL A 45 -3.28 -11.16 -1.00
N TRP A 46 -2.02 -11.50 -0.78
CA TRP A 46 -0.89 -10.57 -0.65
C TRP A 46 0.15 -10.90 -1.72
N ASN A 47 0.66 -9.87 -2.39
CA ASN A 47 1.74 -9.99 -3.34
C ASN A 47 3.07 -9.98 -2.59
N ALA A 48 3.77 -11.11 -2.58
CA ALA A 48 5.08 -11.22 -1.96
C ALA A 48 6.11 -10.47 -2.81
N VAL A 49 6.81 -9.53 -2.18
CA VAL A 49 7.86 -8.74 -2.80
C VAL A 49 9.17 -9.01 -2.06
N GLU A 50 10.05 -9.78 -2.70
CA GLU A 50 11.44 -9.94 -2.27
C GLU A 50 12.35 -9.04 -3.11
N GLY A 51 13.07 -8.14 -2.44
CA GLY A 51 14.01 -7.21 -3.07
C GLY A 51 15.48 -7.56 -2.84
N VAL A 52 16.34 -6.85 -3.57
CA VAL A 52 17.79 -7.06 -3.68
C VAL A 52 18.43 -7.27 -2.31
N ASN A 53 18.91 -8.48 -2.06
CA ASN A 53 19.57 -8.86 -0.81
C ASN A 53 20.96 -8.19 -0.75
N GLY A 54 21.19 -7.30 0.21
CA GLY A 54 22.51 -6.73 0.46
C GLY A 54 22.50 -5.33 1.05
N ALA A 55 23.24 -5.15 2.15
CA ALA A 55 23.57 -3.84 2.68
C ALA A 55 24.36 -3.02 1.65
N ASN A 56 23.97 -1.76 1.46
CA ASN A 56 24.65 -0.79 0.58
C ASN A 56 24.55 -1.10 -0.93
N THR A 57 23.35 -1.38 -1.42
CA THR A 57 23.10 -1.44 -2.86
C THR A 57 23.36 -0.07 -3.52
N PRO A 58 24.12 -0.01 -4.65
CA PRO A 58 24.31 1.23 -5.39
C PRO A 58 22.97 1.79 -5.86
N ALA A 59 22.86 3.12 -5.97
CA ALA A 59 21.68 3.79 -6.51
C ALA A 59 21.15 3.10 -7.76
N GLY A 60 19.84 2.91 -7.80
CA GLY A 60 19.21 2.17 -8.87
C GLY A 60 17.69 2.25 -8.80
N THR A 61 17.09 1.66 -9.82
CA THR A 61 15.66 1.45 -9.94
C THR A 61 15.45 -0.01 -10.30
N THR A 62 14.58 -0.70 -9.58
CA THR A 62 14.17 -2.06 -9.96
C THR A 62 12.66 -2.16 -9.93
N THR A 63 12.10 -2.86 -10.91
CA THR A 63 10.75 -3.39 -10.77
C THR A 63 10.82 -4.54 -9.79
N LEU A 64 10.14 -4.39 -8.66
CA LEU A 64 10.16 -5.37 -7.57
C LEU A 64 9.11 -6.46 -7.77
N SER A 65 8.05 -6.17 -8.52
CA SER A 65 7.04 -7.17 -8.87
C SER A 65 6.40 -6.85 -10.23
N GLY A 66 6.11 -7.92 -10.98
CA GLY A 66 5.33 -7.88 -12.21
C GLY A 66 3.87 -7.52 -11.96
N PRO A 67 2.95 -7.83 -12.89
CA PRO A 67 1.54 -7.54 -12.68
C PRO A 67 1.05 -8.17 -11.38
N LEU A 68 0.64 -7.33 -10.43
CA LEU A 68 0.17 -7.71 -9.10
C LEU A 68 -1.21 -8.35 -9.21
N VAL A 69 -1.57 -9.19 -8.25
CA VAL A 69 -2.95 -9.67 -8.09
C VAL A 69 -3.72 -8.82 -7.08
N ASP A 70 -5.02 -8.75 -7.23
CA ASP A 70 -5.89 -8.12 -6.25
C ASP A 70 -6.27 -9.05 -5.09
N SER A 71 -7.04 -8.51 -4.15
CA SER A 71 -7.54 -9.18 -2.95
C SER A 71 -8.45 -10.38 -3.25
N THR A 72 -8.93 -10.52 -4.49
CA THR A 72 -9.72 -11.68 -4.96
C THR A 72 -8.86 -12.73 -5.67
N GLY A 73 -7.56 -12.45 -5.87
CA GLY A 73 -6.63 -13.27 -6.62
C GLY A 73 -6.68 -13.06 -8.13
N ALA A 74 -7.40 -12.05 -8.62
CA ALA A 74 -7.44 -11.73 -10.04
C ALA A 74 -6.18 -10.95 -10.44
N ALA A 75 -5.63 -11.26 -11.61
CA ALA A 75 -4.50 -10.53 -12.17
C ALA A 75 -4.89 -9.08 -12.49
N THR A 76 -4.03 -8.14 -12.10
CA THR A 76 -4.17 -6.72 -12.44
C THR A 76 -3.12 -6.31 -13.47
N ILE A 77 -3.18 -5.07 -13.95
CA ILE A 77 -2.09 -4.45 -14.72
C ILE A 77 -1.13 -3.66 -13.82
N VAL A 78 -1.40 -3.61 -12.51
CA VAL A 78 -0.64 -2.79 -11.57
C VAL A 78 0.73 -3.41 -11.36
N THR A 79 1.77 -2.60 -11.42
CA THR A 79 3.15 -3.03 -11.13
C THR A 79 3.76 -2.18 -10.03
N LEU A 80 4.75 -2.71 -9.31
CA LEU A 80 5.49 -2.00 -8.28
C LEU A 80 6.96 -1.82 -8.70
N ASP A 81 7.37 -0.56 -8.78
CA ASP A 81 8.78 -0.17 -8.89
C ASP A 81 9.29 0.40 -7.56
N MET A 82 10.59 0.24 -7.31
CA MET A 82 11.30 0.94 -6.25
C MET A 82 12.55 1.63 -6.79
N ALA A 83 12.77 2.86 -6.34
CA ALA A 83 13.92 3.68 -6.65
C ALA A 83 14.63 4.11 -5.36
N TRP A 84 15.96 4.12 -5.37
CA TRP A 84 16.78 4.54 -4.24
C TRP A 84 18.00 5.33 -4.67
N THR A 85 18.44 6.24 -3.82
CA THR A 85 19.63 7.08 -4.07
C THR A 85 20.84 6.55 -3.31
N ASN A 86 22.05 6.93 -3.75
CA ASN A 86 23.33 6.37 -3.29
C ASN A 86 23.78 6.98 -1.94
N ALA A 87 22.86 7.14 -1.02
CA ALA A 87 23.12 7.58 0.34
C ALA A 87 22.46 6.60 1.31
N THR A 88 23.30 5.79 1.96
CA THR A 88 23.00 5.10 3.23
C THR A 88 21.83 4.10 3.22
N GLY A 89 21.92 3.07 2.38
CA GLY A 89 21.38 1.76 2.74
C GLY A 89 19.88 1.59 2.60
N LEU A 90 19.45 1.20 1.39
CA LEU A 90 18.43 0.15 1.35
C LEU A 90 19.00 -1.08 2.04
N ASP A 91 18.37 -1.46 3.13
CA ASP A 91 18.57 -2.75 3.75
C ASP A 91 17.25 -3.49 3.67
N PHE A 92 17.21 -4.54 2.84
CA PHE A 92 16.23 -5.61 3.03
C PHE A 92 16.74 -6.49 4.17
N SER A 93 16.80 -5.90 5.35
CA SER A 93 17.22 -6.62 6.53
C SER A 93 16.04 -7.44 6.97
N ARG A 94 16.17 -8.76 6.85
CA ARG A 94 15.56 -9.66 7.83
C ARG A 94 16.11 -9.19 9.16
N PHE A 95 15.30 -8.63 10.07
CA PHE A 95 15.82 -8.47 11.44
C PHE A 95 16.30 -9.86 11.83
N TRP A 96 17.50 -9.97 12.40
CA TRP A 96 18.02 -11.22 12.92
C TRP A 96 16.87 -12.01 13.54
N ASP A 97 16.58 -13.15 12.92
CA ASP A 97 15.63 -14.12 13.43
C ASP A 97 16.13 -14.56 14.82
N LEU A 98 15.71 -13.83 15.84
CA LEU A 98 16.00 -14.11 17.24
C LEU A 98 14.96 -15.10 17.79
N HIS A 99 14.01 -15.58 16.99
CA HIS A 99 13.02 -16.53 17.45
C HIS A 99 12.66 -17.62 16.42
N PRO A 100 13.08 -18.88 16.64
CA PRO A 100 12.81 -20.01 15.74
C PRO A 100 11.33 -20.44 15.63
N ALA A 101 10.41 -19.63 16.16
CA ALA A 101 8.96 -19.84 16.09
C ALA A 101 8.21 -18.69 15.40
N ASP A 102 8.90 -17.60 15.04
CA ASP A 102 8.28 -16.42 14.46
C ASP A 102 8.38 -16.48 12.94
N ARG A 103 7.22 -16.50 12.27
CA ARG A 103 7.17 -16.19 10.84
C ARG A 103 7.23 -14.68 10.68
N ASP A 104 8.45 -14.27 10.35
CA ASP A 104 8.83 -13.15 9.48
C ASP A 104 8.84 -11.75 10.13
N GLY A 105 9.98 -11.43 10.77
CA GLY A 105 10.42 -10.07 11.11
C GLY A 105 11.07 -9.35 9.92
N ASP A 106 10.52 -9.56 8.72
CA ASP A 106 11.03 -9.08 7.44
C ASP A 106 10.40 -7.71 7.10
N TYR A 107 11.23 -6.77 6.64
CA TYR A 107 10.82 -5.41 6.34
C TYR A 107 11.76 -4.80 5.30
N VAL A 108 11.27 -3.75 4.64
CA VAL A 108 12.13 -2.87 3.88
C VAL A 108 12.54 -1.70 4.76
N ALA A 109 13.83 -1.40 4.79
CA ALA A 109 14.37 -0.42 5.70
C ALA A 109 15.40 0.51 5.07
N ILE A 110 15.48 1.69 5.65
CA ILE A 110 16.54 2.66 5.41
C ILE A 110 17.20 2.98 6.73
N ARG A 111 18.53 2.86 6.73
CA ARG A 111 19.34 3.40 7.82
C ARG A 111 19.74 4.83 7.50
N GLY A 112 19.12 5.80 8.16
CA GLY A 112 19.54 7.19 8.02
C GLY A 112 19.94 7.76 9.38
N ASP A 113 21.21 8.07 9.55
CA ASP A 113 21.70 8.86 10.69
C ASP A 113 21.52 10.39 10.42
N SER A 114 20.73 10.76 9.40
CA SER A 114 20.53 12.13 8.91
C SER A 114 19.18 12.28 8.20
N GLY A 115 18.57 13.46 8.27
CA GLY A 115 17.33 13.79 7.56
C GLY A 115 17.58 14.03 6.07
N GLY A 116 16.55 13.85 5.24
CA GLY A 116 16.62 13.92 3.78
C GLY A 116 17.04 12.61 3.12
N VAL A 117 17.04 11.49 3.84
CA VAL A 117 17.31 10.15 3.29
C VAL A 117 15.98 9.42 3.10
N PHE A 118 15.63 9.14 1.85
CA PHE A 118 14.39 8.45 1.50
C PHE A 118 14.55 7.64 0.21
N ASN A 119 13.66 6.66 0.05
CA ASN A 119 13.46 5.91 -1.17
C ASN A 119 12.04 6.08 -1.65
N THR A 120 11.78 5.71 -2.90
CA THR A 120 10.47 5.89 -3.53
C THR A 120 9.94 4.56 -4.03
N PHE A 121 8.73 4.20 -3.60
CA PHE A 121 7.93 3.18 -4.28
C PHE A 121 7.00 3.85 -5.27
N THR A 122 6.84 3.24 -6.45
CA THR A 122 5.91 3.72 -7.47
C THR A 122 4.98 2.59 -7.89
N LEU A 123 3.70 2.75 -7.60
CA LEU A 123 2.64 1.94 -8.18
C LEU A 123 2.30 2.52 -9.55
N LYS A 124 2.32 1.68 -10.59
CA LYS A 124 2.02 2.06 -11.98
C LYS A 124 0.89 1.20 -12.53
N GLY A 125 0.25 1.64 -13.61
CA GLY A 125 -0.87 0.93 -14.23
C GLY A 125 -2.20 1.16 -13.49
N LEU A 126 -2.29 2.23 -12.72
CA LEU A 126 -3.53 2.71 -12.12
C LEU A 126 -4.35 3.48 -13.16
N GLU A 127 -5.65 3.64 -12.92
CA GLU A 127 -6.50 4.50 -13.74
C GLU A 127 -6.07 5.96 -13.57
N GLU A 128 -5.81 6.64 -14.68
CA GLU A 128 -5.36 8.04 -14.68
C GLU A 128 -6.37 8.93 -13.96
N ASN A 129 -5.89 9.81 -13.07
CA ASN A 129 -6.71 10.73 -12.27
C ASN A 129 -7.72 10.08 -11.31
N ALA A 130 -7.77 8.74 -11.24
CA ALA A 130 -8.60 8.05 -10.27
C ALA A 130 -8.04 8.21 -8.85
N LYS A 131 -8.94 8.11 -7.87
CA LYS A 131 -8.60 8.22 -6.44
C LYS A 131 -8.40 6.86 -5.80
N TYR A 132 -7.41 6.79 -4.94
CA TYR A 132 -7.03 5.60 -4.21
C TYR A 132 -6.81 5.92 -2.73
N ASN A 133 -7.14 4.96 -1.87
CA ASN A 133 -6.65 4.94 -0.51
C ASN A 133 -5.38 4.10 -0.47
N LEU A 134 -4.33 4.62 0.16
CA LEU A 134 -3.05 3.94 0.28
C LEU A 134 -2.73 3.77 1.77
N THR A 135 -2.61 2.52 2.22
CA THR A 135 -2.28 2.18 3.60
C THR A 135 -0.88 1.61 3.68
N VAL A 136 -0.13 2.01 4.70
CA VAL A 136 1.21 1.52 5.03
C VAL A 136 1.26 1.07 6.47
N TRP A 137 2.05 0.04 6.73
CA TRP A 137 2.23 -0.58 8.05
C TRP A 137 3.70 -0.45 8.48
N ALA A 138 3.99 0.52 9.36
CA ALA A 138 5.36 0.88 9.78
C ALA A 138 5.84 0.11 11.03
N ASN A 139 7.05 -0.47 10.98
CA ASN A 139 7.56 -1.39 12.00
C ASN A 139 8.72 -0.85 12.88
N ASN A 140 8.85 0.48 13.05
CA ASN A 140 10.00 1.06 13.74
C ASN A 140 9.67 1.95 14.95
N PRO A 141 10.41 1.84 16.08
CA PRO A 141 10.27 2.74 17.23
C PRO A 141 10.71 4.18 16.96
N GLY A 142 11.53 4.40 15.94
CA GLY A 142 12.11 5.70 15.61
C GLY A 142 11.28 6.58 14.69
N GLY A 143 10.15 6.06 14.20
CA GLY A 143 9.32 6.73 13.21
C GLY A 143 9.79 6.47 11.78
N THR A 144 8.82 6.33 10.88
CA THR A 144 9.02 6.31 9.43
C THR A 144 8.22 7.47 8.85
N ASP A 145 8.90 8.37 8.16
CA ASP A 145 8.25 9.44 7.41
C ASP A 145 7.76 8.89 6.08
N PHE A 146 6.54 9.27 5.70
CA PHE A 146 5.93 8.95 4.42
C PHE A 146 5.45 10.22 3.73
N ARG A 147 5.67 10.31 2.42
CA ARG A 147 5.16 11.38 1.58
C ARG A 147 4.64 10.82 0.27
N VAL A 148 3.41 11.18 -0.09
CA VAL A 148 2.77 10.69 -1.32
C VAL A 148 2.67 11.79 -2.35
N ASN A 149 3.10 11.51 -3.58
CA ASN A 149 3.10 12.44 -4.71
C ASN A 149 3.73 13.81 -4.40
N GLY A 150 4.79 13.83 -3.57
CA GLY A 150 5.45 15.06 -3.14
C GLY A 150 4.63 15.94 -2.20
N GLY A 151 3.54 15.42 -1.61
CA GLY A 151 2.68 16.13 -0.66
C GLY A 151 3.31 16.38 0.71
N SER A 152 2.48 16.63 1.72
CA SER A 152 2.97 16.78 3.10
C SER A 152 3.47 15.45 3.66
N THR A 153 4.60 15.50 4.36
CA THR A 153 5.16 14.37 5.09
C THR A 153 4.31 14.02 6.31
N VAL A 154 4.11 12.73 6.56
CA VAL A 154 3.48 12.18 7.75
C VAL A 154 4.47 11.23 8.42
N ASN A 155 4.75 11.45 9.71
CA ASN A 155 5.55 10.52 10.51
C ASN A 155 4.63 9.48 11.16
N VAL A 156 4.95 8.20 10.96
CA VAL A 156 4.25 7.07 11.55
C VAL A 156 5.22 6.31 12.45
N ILE A 157 4.87 6.20 13.74
CA ILE A 157 5.69 5.52 14.76
C ILE A 157 5.09 4.14 15.04
N GLY A 158 5.89 3.08 14.88
CA GLY A 158 5.49 1.70 15.16
C GLY A 158 5.91 1.21 16.56
N SER A 159 5.30 0.13 17.03
CA SER A 159 5.69 -0.58 18.26
C SER A 159 6.80 -1.59 18.00
N THR A 160 7.78 -1.72 18.91
CA THR A 160 8.89 -2.68 18.80
C THR A 160 8.63 -4.08 19.32
N ASN A 161 7.48 -4.35 19.94
CA ASN A 161 7.35 -5.56 20.74
C ASN A 161 6.29 -6.57 20.25
N SER A 162 6.88 -7.71 19.85
CA SER A 162 6.54 -9.11 20.16
C SER A 162 5.51 -9.84 19.31
N SER A 163 6.04 -10.88 18.64
CA SER A 163 5.37 -12.03 18.03
C SER A 163 4.45 -11.76 16.85
N ALA A 164 5.06 -11.80 15.66
CA ALA A 164 4.50 -12.40 14.44
C ALA A 164 3.03 -12.11 14.13
N VAL A 165 2.68 -10.83 14.05
CA VAL A 165 1.54 -10.39 13.25
C VAL A 165 1.97 -9.11 12.55
N ASN A 166 1.57 -8.97 11.28
CA ASN A 166 1.63 -7.75 10.46
C ASN A 166 0.90 -6.52 11.09
N ASP A 167 0.85 -6.40 12.42
CA ASP A 167 0.16 -5.36 13.18
C ASP A 167 1.18 -4.31 13.64
N SER A 168 1.74 -3.66 12.65
CA SER A 168 2.51 -2.46 12.83
C SER A 168 1.59 -1.26 12.63
N THR A 169 1.94 -0.08 13.16
CA THR A 169 1.01 1.06 13.17
C THR A 169 0.65 1.44 11.74
N ALA A 170 -0.64 1.31 11.41
CA ALA A 170 -1.15 1.59 10.08
C ALA A 170 -1.46 3.08 9.92
N TYR A 171 -1.09 3.64 8.77
CA TYR A 171 -1.55 4.96 8.36
C TYR A 171 -2.13 4.90 6.95
N THR A 172 -3.26 5.57 6.74
CA THR A 172 -3.95 5.61 5.45
C THR A 172 -3.95 7.03 4.88
N PHE A 173 -3.36 7.17 3.68
CA PHE A 173 -3.53 8.34 2.83
C PHE A 173 -4.84 8.21 2.06
N HIS A 174 -5.80 9.08 2.35
CA HIS A 174 -7.12 9.04 1.73
C HIS A 174 -7.18 9.85 0.44
N GLY A 175 -7.80 9.28 -0.60
CA GLY A 175 -8.11 10.00 -1.84
C GLY A 175 -6.88 10.49 -2.61
N VAL A 176 -5.77 9.75 -2.52
CA VAL A 176 -4.57 9.99 -3.32
C VAL A 176 -4.92 9.83 -4.79
N THR A 177 -4.61 10.83 -5.59
CA THR A 177 -4.94 10.83 -7.03
C THR A 177 -3.76 10.26 -7.81
N ALA A 178 -4.01 9.26 -8.66
CA ALA A 178 -3.03 8.80 -9.63
C ALA A 178 -2.76 9.90 -10.66
N ASN A 179 -1.51 10.09 -11.04
CA ASN A 179 -1.15 11.12 -12.01
C ASN A 179 -1.62 10.77 -13.44
N GLU A 180 -1.35 11.67 -14.39
CA GLU A 180 -1.69 11.50 -15.82
C GLU A 180 -1.00 10.30 -16.51
N SER A 181 -0.07 9.63 -15.83
CA SER A 181 0.56 8.39 -16.31
C SER A 181 0.04 7.13 -15.61
N GLY A 182 -1.00 7.26 -14.78
CA GLY A 182 -1.55 6.15 -14.01
C GLY A 182 -0.59 5.67 -12.91
N ALA A 183 0.11 6.61 -12.26
CA ALA A 183 1.07 6.30 -11.22
C ALA A 183 0.84 7.07 -9.92
N ILE A 184 1.17 6.41 -8.81
CA ILE A 184 1.27 6.99 -7.46
C ILE A 184 2.67 6.68 -6.94
N ALA A 185 3.40 7.73 -6.56
CA ALA A 185 4.72 7.63 -5.97
C ALA A 185 4.65 7.92 -4.47
N MET A 186 5.29 7.09 -3.66
CA MET A 186 5.42 7.27 -2.22
C MET A 186 6.89 7.26 -1.84
N ASP A 187 7.35 8.39 -1.33
CA ASP A 187 8.62 8.49 -0.65
C ASP A 187 8.47 8.00 0.80
N TRP A 188 9.48 7.29 1.29
CA TRP A 188 9.55 6.85 2.67
C TRP A 188 11.00 6.89 3.17
N GLY A 189 11.18 7.18 4.45
CA GLY A 189 12.50 7.27 5.07
C GLY A 189 12.52 8.21 6.26
N HIS A 190 13.63 8.92 6.43
CA HIS A 190 13.77 10.05 7.34
C HIS A 190 13.73 11.32 6.50
N ILE A 191 12.53 11.74 6.12
CA ILE A 191 12.34 12.75 5.07
C ILE A 191 12.65 14.15 5.62
N ASP A 192 12.02 14.52 6.73
CA ASP A 192 12.10 15.90 7.25
C ASP A 192 12.91 16.01 8.55
N ALA A 193 12.89 14.98 9.39
CA ALA A 193 13.59 14.98 10.67
C ALA A 193 14.84 14.09 10.61
N PRO A 194 16.00 14.56 11.09
CA PRO A 194 17.12 13.68 11.32
C PRO A 194 16.75 12.69 12.42
N ALA A 195 16.95 11.41 12.14
CA ALA A 195 16.83 10.39 13.16
C ALA A 195 18.11 10.32 13.99
N THR A 196 18.01 9.82 15.22
CA THR A 196 19.20 9.56 16.03
C THR A 196 20.06 8.47 15.39
N ALA A 197 21.35 8.41 15.75
CA ALA A 197 22.22 7.36 15.24
C ALA A 197 21.64 5.96 15.52
N ASN A 198 21.68 5.08 14.53
CA ASN A 198 21.05 3.74 14.54
C ASN A 198 19.52 3.74 14.58
N THR A 199 18.86 4.83 14.17
CA THR A 199 17.43 4.82 13.92
C THR A 199 17.14 4.41 12.48
N TRP A 200 16.17 3.52 12.32
CA TRP A 200 15.79 2.99 11.02
C TRP A 200 14.42 3.54 10.66
N ALA A 201 14.21 3.83 9.39
CA ALA A 201 12.88 4.03 8.83
C ALA A 201 12.53 2.73 8.12
N GLY A 202 11.34 2.18 8.35
CA GLY A 202 10.95 0.91 7.76
C GLY A 202 9.47 0.61 7.87
N PHE A 203 9.04 -0.33 7.05
CA PHE A 203 7.67 -0.82 7.02
C PHE A 203 7.60 -2.24 6.45
N THR A 204 6.53 -2.95 6.78
CA THR A 204 6.36 -4.38 6.48
C THR A 204 5.47 -4.62 5.28
N SER A 205 4.42 -3.81 5.14
CA SER A 205 3.42 -4.02 4.10
C SER A 205 2.75 -2.73 3.65
N MET A 206 2.07 -2.80 2.51
CA MET A 206 1.26 -1.72 1.96
C MET A 206 0.03 -2.25 1.25
N SER A 207 -1.01 -1.43 1.13
CA SER A 207 -2.17 -1.75 0.31
C SER A 207 -2.69 -0.52 -0.42
N ILE A 208 -3.17 -0.73 -1.63
CA ILE A 208 -3.83 0.30 -2.43
C ILE A 208 -5.24 -0.17 -2.79
N THR A 209 -6.24 0.67 -2.50
CA THR A 209 -7.65 0.38 -2.76
C THR A 209 -8.24 1.48 -3.62
N ALA A 210 -8.86 1.12 -4.74
CA ALA A 210 -9.58 2.08 -5.58
C ALA A 210 -10.73 2.70 -4.77
N VAL A 211 -10.88 4.02 -4.83
CA VAL A 211 -12.03 4.74 -4.26
C VAL A 211 -13.07 4.85 -5.36
N PRO A 212 -14.20 4.12 -5.30
CA PRO A 212 -15.20 4.20 -6.35
C PRO A 212 -15.71 5.63 -6.48
N GLU A 213 -15.62 6.19 -7.68
CA GLU A 213 -16.32 7.43 -7.95
C GLU A 213 -17.83 7.19 -7.85
N PRO A 214 -18.60 8.15 -7.30
CA PRO A 214 -20.05 8.05 -7.35
C PRO A 214 -20.45 7.94 -8.83
N THR A 215 -20.90 6.76 -9.23
CA THR A 215 -21.18 6.50 -10.64
C THR A 215 -22.19 7.53 -11.14
N SER A 216 -21.97 8.07 -12.33
CA SER A 216 -22.92 8.99 -12.96
C SER A 216 -24.34 8.38 -13.04
N ALA A 217 -24.45 7.05 -13.04
CA ALA A 217 -25.72 6.33 -12.91
C ALA A 217 -26.43 6.57 -11.56
N ALA A 218 -25.72 6.64 -10.44
CA ALA A 218 -26.28 6.99 -9.14
C ALA A 218 -26.76 8.45 -9.12
N LEU A 219 -25.98 9.37 -9.70
CA LEU A 219 -26.36 10.78 -9.86
C LEU A 219 -27.56 10.97 -10.80
N LEU A 220 -27.61 10.26 -11.92
CA LEU A 220 -28.73 10.26 -12.85
C LEU A 220 -29.96 9.58 -12.26
N GLY A 221 -29.79 8.53 -11.45
CA GLY A 221 -30.86 7.88 -10.71
C GLY A 221 -31.52 8.84 -9.72
N LEU A 222 -30.71 9.58 -8.95
CA LEU A 222 -31.19 10.62 -8.04
C LEU A 222 -31.81 11.80 -8.81
N GLY A 223 -31.20 12.25 -9.91
CA GLY A 223 -31.74 13.31 -10.76
C GLY A 223 -33.08 12.91 -11.39
N GLY A 224 -33.21 11.67 -11.85
CA GLY A 224 -34.45 11.09 -12.37
C GLY A 224 -35.53 10.98 -11.29
N LEU A 225 -35.16 10.55 -10.08
CA LEU A 225 -36.09 10.50 -8.95
C LEU A 225 -36.60 11.90 -8.58
N SER A 226 -35.71 12.88 -8.58
CA SER A 226 -36.01 14.30 -8.33
C SER A 226 -37.03 14.83 -9.36
N LEU A 227 -36.84 14.47 -10.64
CA LEU A 227 -37.73 14.84 -11.73
C LEU A 227 -39.11 14.18 -11.61
N ILE A 228 -39.16 12.90 -11.24
CA ILE A 228 -40.40 12.14 -11.01
C ILE A 228 -41.18 12.73 -9.83
N LEU A 229 -40.50 13.12 -8.75
CA LEU A 229 -41.11 13.78 -7.61
C LEU A 229 -41.65 15.17 -7.97
N HIS A 230 -40.99 15.92 -8.85
CA HIS A 230 -41.46 17.23 -9.32
C HIS A 230 -42.69 17.15 -10.23
N ARG A 231 -42.84 16.07 -11.02
CA ARG A 231 -43.98 15.87 -11.93
C ARG A 231 -45.28 15.47 -11.23
N ARG A 232 -45.25 15.21 -9.92
CA ARG A 232 -46.41 14.77 -9.12
C ARG A 232 -47.06 15.87 -8.28
N LYS A 233 -46.70 17.15 -8.50
CA LYS A 233 -47.46 18.31 -8.02
C LYS A 233 -48.42 18.78 -9.09
#